data_AF-A0A357LSB1-F1
#
_entry.id   AF-A0A357LSB1-F1
#
_cell.length_a   1.000
_cell.length_b   1.000
_cell.length_c   1.000
_cell.angle_alpha   90.00
_cell.angle_beta   90.00
_cell.angle_gamma   90.00
#
_symmetry.space_group_name_H-M   'P 1'
#
loop_
_entity.id
_entity.type
_entity.pdbx_description
1 polymer ?
#
loop_
_entity_poly.entity_id
_entity_poly.type
_entity_poly.pdbx_seq_one_letter_code
_entity_poly.pdbx_strand_id
1 'polypeptide(L)'
;MDQEELLDLQTLCIFVIIGAVLTMLLRAIVSAGKSKTTTKRKVIRKSVPSSVALNDALDKLNETVRILQHNLGDEAPGRHDPQGARFYIAYLIGVSRQLAVMNQIAYGPAIETPVRMEMIRLGISGKSHGQAITKLLASDEGQQGLIAGEMDGADACDPNFDGPYFARIMSYFTDAQVRGPR
;
A
#
# COMPACT_ATOMS: atom_id res chain seq x y z
N MET A 1 43.55 -11.02 -31.06
CA MET A 1 42.23 -11.03 -30.40
C MET A 1 41.51 -9.86 -31.01
N ASP A 2 40.80 -10.18 -32.07
CA ASP A 2 40.77 -9.36 -33.28
C ASP A 2 39.55 -8.43 -33.23
N GLN A 3 39.69 -7.22 -33.77
CA GLN A 3 38.65 -6.18 -33.72
C GLN A 3 37.27 -6.64 -34.24
N GLU A 4 37.24 -7.71 -35.04
CA GLU A 4 36.00 -8.33 -35.54
C GLU A 4 35.17 -8.99 -34.43
N GLU A 5 35.78 -9.67 -33.44
CA GLU A 5 35.03 -10.29 -32.34
C GLU A 5 34.44 -9.23 -31.38
N LEU A 6 35.12 -8.09 -31.23
CA LEU A 6 34.65 -6.99 -30.40
C LEU A 6 33.45 -6.27 -31.04
N LEU A 7 33.49 -6.07 -32.37
CA LEU A 7 32.36 -5.52 -33.12
C LEU A 7 31.16 -6.47 -33.12
N ASP A 8 31.39 -7.78 -33.22
CA ASP A 8 30.31 -8.77 -33.22
C ASP A 8 29.63 -8.86 -31.85
N LEU A 9 30.40 -8.84 -30.76
CA LEU A 9 29.85 -8.85 -29.40
C LEU A 9 29.07 -7.56 -29.08
N GLN A 10 29.56 -6.39 -29.50
CA GLN A 10 28.85 -5.12 -29.32
C GLN A 10 27.56 -5.09 -30.14
N THR A 11 27.60 -5.56 -31.38
CA THR A 11 26.44 -5.62 -32.27
C THR A 11 25.37 -6.56 -31.70
N LEU A 12 25.78 -7.73 -31.18
CA LEU A 12 24.89 -8.70 -30.56
C LEU A 12 24.26 -8.15 -29.27
N CYS A 13 25.03 -7.45 -28.43
CA CYS A 13 24.48 -6.76 -27.25
C CYS A 13 23.41 -5.72 -27.61
N ILE A 14 23.65 -4.93 -28.66
CA ILE A 14 22.69 -3.91 -29.12
C ILE A 14 21.40 -4.57 -29.61
N PHE A 15 21.48 -5.65 -30.39
CA PHE A 15 20.29 -6.37 -30.87
C PHE A 15 19.47 -6.99 -29.72
N VAL A 16 20.13 -7.54 -28.70
CA VAL A 16 19.44 -8.10 -27.52
C VAL A 16 18.72 -7.01 -26.73
N ILE A 17 19.36 -5.85 -26.51
CA ILE A 17 18.75 -4.72 -25.80
C ILE A 17 17.55 -4.18 -26.59
N ILE A 18 17.71 -3.98 -27.90
CA ILE A 18 16.61 -3.49 -28.75
C ILE A 18 15.45 -4.49 -28.77
N GLY A 19 15.73 -5.79 -28.86
CA GLY A 19 14.72 -6.85 -28.80
C GLY A 19 13.98 -6.89 -27.46
N ALA A 20 14.68 -6.71 -26.35
CA ALA A 20 14.08 -6.64 -25.01
C ALA A 20 13.17 -5.41 -24.85
N VAL A 21 13.61 -4.26 -25.35
CA VAL A 21 12.82 -3.02 -25.32
C VAL A 21 11.58 -3.13 -26.21
N LEU A 22 11.70 -3.67 -27.42
CA LEU A 22 10.57 -3.91 -28.33
C LEU A 22 9.55 -4.89 -27.76
N THR A 23 10.00 -5.97 -27.13
CA THR A 23 9.09 -6.95 -26.49
C THR A 23 8.40 -6.37 -25.26
N MET A 24 9.07 -5.54 -24.46
CA MET A 24 8.43 -4.79 -23.38
C MET A 24 7.39 -3.78 -23.91
N LEU A 25 7.71 -3.01 -24.96
CA LEU A 25 6.78 -2.07 -25.58
C LEU A 25 5.55 -2.76 -26.18
N LEU A 26 5.75 -3.87 -26.88
CA LEU A 26 4.64 -4.66 -27.42
C LEU A 26 3.77 -5.26 -26.30
N ARG A 27 4.38 -5.75 -25.21
CA ARG A 27 3.62 -6.20 -24.03
C ARG A 27 2.86 -5.05 -23.36
N ALA A 28 3.46 -3.86 -23.26
CA ALA A 28 2.80 -2.69 -22.69
C ALA A 28 1.60 -2.23 -23.55
N ILE A 29 1.74 -2.23 -24.88
CA ILE A 29 0.66 -1.87 -25.81
C ILE A 29 -0.45 -2.94 -25.81
N VAL A 30 -0.10 -4.23 -25.80
CA VAL A 30 -1.08 -5.33 -25.71
C VAL A 30 -1.76 -5.37 -24.33
N SER A 31 -1.07 -4.95 -23.27
CA SER A 31 -1.63 -4.78 -21.92
C SER A 31 -2.58 -3.59 -21.87
N ALA A 32 -2.22 -2.46 -22.47
CA ALA A 32 -3.07 -1.26 -22.57
C ALA A 32 -4.31 -1.48 -23.47
N GLY A 33 -4.19 -2.33 -24.50
CA GLY A 33 -5.29 -2.72 -25.39
C GLY A 33 -6.25 -3.76 -24.79
N LYS A 34 -5.82 -4.54 -23.80
CA LYS A 34 -6.69 -5.39 -22.99
C LYS A 34 -7.32 -4.58 -21.86
N SER A 35 -8.06 -3.53 -22.23
CA SER A 35 -9.16 -3.04 -21.41
C SER A 35 -10.17 -4.18 -21.31
N LYS A 36 -10.00 -5.03 -20.29
CA LYS A 36 -11.10 -5.85 -19.81
C LYS A 36 -12.16 -4.87 -19.35
N THR A 37 -13.13 -4.62 -20.22
CA THR A 37 -14.45 -4.11 -19.88
C THR A 37 -15.15 -5.16 -19.02
N THR A 38 -14.63 -5.40 -17.82
CA THR A 38 -15.48 -5.74 -16.69
C THR A 38 -16.25 -4.47 -16.41
N THR A 39 -17.47 -4.41 -16.93
CA THR A 39 -18.50 -3.51 -16.44
C THR A 39 -18.66 -3.83 -14.95
N LYS A 40 -17.82 -3.20 -14.09
CA LYS A 40 -18.02 -3.18 -12.65
C LYS A 40 -19.38 -2.52 -12.49
N ARG A 41 -20.41 -3.35 -12.30
CA ARG A 41 -21.77 -2.94 -11.97
C ARG A 41 -21.60 -1.90 -10.88
N LYS A 42 -21.83 -0.63 -11.23
CA LYS A 42 -21.72 0.49 -10.30
C LYS A 42 -22.88 0.28 -9.33
N VAL A 43 -22.64 -0.53 -8.31
CA VAL A 43 -23.56 -0.72 -7.19
C VAL A 43 -23.64 0.68 -6.61
N ILE A 44 -24.78 1.34 -6.85
CA ILE A 44 -25.12 2.59 -6.20
C ILE A 44 -25.32 2.22 -4.73
N ARG A 45 -24.22 2.10 -3.98
CA ARG A 45 -24.27 2.05 -2.52
C ARG A 45 -24.88 3.37 -2.11
N LYS A 46 -26.02 3.32 -1.42
CA LYS A 46 -26.58 4.49 -0.70
C LYS A 46 -25.42 5.16 0.03
N SER A 47 -25.28 6.47 -0.12
CA SER A 47 -24.21 7.24 0.52
C SER A 47 -24.28 6.99 2.02
N VAL A 48 -23.37 6.16 2.53
CA VAL A 48 -23.20 5.95 3.97
C VAL A 48 -22.83 7.31 4.56
N PRO A 49 -23.42 7.74 5.69
CA PRO A 49 -23.03 8.99 6.32
C PRO A 49 -21.51 9.05 6.51
N SER A 50 -20.88 10.17 6.15
CA SER A 50 -19.42 10.33 6.16
C SER A 50 -18.78 9.95 7.51
N SER A 51 -19.47 10.19 8.62
CA SER A 51 -19.02 9.79 9.97
C SER A 51 -19.00 8.27 10.17
N VAL A 52 -19.95 7.53 9.59
CA VAL A 52 -20.00 6.06 9.67
C VAL A 52 -18.90 5.46 8.79
N ALA A 53 -18.68 6.01 7.60
CA ALA A 53 -17.61 5.59 6.70
C ALA A 53 -16.20 5.86 7.28
N LEU A 54 -16.04 7.00 7.98
CA LEU A 54 -14.81 7.30 8.72
C LEU A 54 -14.59 6.34 9.89
N ASN A 55 -15.62 6.05 10.67
CA ASN A 55 -15.50 5.11 11.79
C ASN A 55 -15.14 3.69 11.30
N ASP A 56 -15.77 3.22 10.22
CA ASP A 56 -15.42 1.94 9.60
C ASP A 56 -13.95 1.90 9.15
N ALA A 57 -13.47 2.98 8.51
CA ALA A 57 -12.08 3.09 8.10
C ALA A 57 -11.11 3.10 9.31
N LEU A 58 -11.47 3.79 10.39
CA LEU A 58 -10.67 3.84 11.61
C LEU A 58 -10.60 2.49 12.33
N ASP A 59 -11.73 1.79 12.45
CA ASP A 59 -11.79 0.46 13.07
C ASP A 59 -10.92 -0.53 12.28
N LYS A 60 -11.00 -0.50 10.95
CA LYS A 60 -10.17 -1.28 10.05
C LYS A 60 -8.68 -0.98 10.22
N LEU A 61 -8.31 0.29 10.27
CA LEU A 61 -6.91 0.67 10.44
C LEU A 61 -6.36 0.29 11.82
N ASN A 62 -7.15 0.43 12.88
CA ASN A 62 -6.78 -0.01 14.23
C ASN A 62 -6.58 -1.53 14.30
N GLU A 63 -7.43 -2.29 13.64
CA GLU A 63 -7.30 -3.74 13.57
C GLU A 63 -6.05 -4.17 12.79
N THR A 64 -5.71 -3.47 11.70
CA THR A 64 -4.44 -3.66 11.00
C THR A 64 -3.25 -3.44 11.92
N VAL A 65 -3.24 -2.37 12.71
CA VAL A 65 -2.17 -2.09 13.69
C VAL A 65 -2.07 -3.24 14.71
N ARG A 66 -3.21 -3.69 15.25
CA ARG A 66 -3.26 -4.79 16.23
C ARG A 66 -2.66 -6.08 15.67
N ILE A 67 -3.01 -6.44 14.44
CA ILE A 67 -2.55 -7.66 13.79
C ILE A 67 -1.05 -7.58 13.48
N LEU A 68 -0.58 -6.44 12.96
CA LEU A 68 0.85 -6.25 12.71
C LEU A 68 1.66 -6.35 14.00
N GLN A 69 1.21 -5.70 15.08
CA GLN A 69 1.88 -5.80 16.38
C GLN A 69 1.89 -7.23 16.92
N HIS A 70 0.79 -7.96 16.78
CA HIS A 70 0.72 -9.36 17.21
C HIS A 70 1.64 -10.28 16.41
N ASN A 71 1.68 -10.12 15.08
CA ASN A 71 2.46 -10.98 14.20
C ASN A 71 3.96 -10.68 14.27
N LEU A 72 4.33 -9.40 14.43
CA LEU A 72 5.73 -9.00 14.57
C LEU A 72 6.28 -9.33 15.96
N GLY A 73 5.44 -9.35 17.00
CA GLY A 73 5.87 -9.71 18.36
C GLY A 73 7.04 -8.84 18.84
N ASP A 74 8.13 -9.49 19.26
CA ASP A 74 9.37 -8.81 19.69
C ASP A 74 10.15 -8.14 18.54
N GLU A 75 9.86 -8.51 17.29
CA GLU A 75 10.43 -7.90 16.08
C GLU A 75 9.66 -6.65 15.63
N ALA A 76 8.60 -6.26 16.35
CA ALA A 76 7.88 -5.05 16.05
C ALA A 76 8.84 -3.84 16.09
N PRO A 77 8.76 -2.93 15.10
CA PRO A 77 9.65 -1.79 15.05
C PRO A 77 9.53 -1.00 16.36
N GLY A 78 10.68 -0.80 16.98
CA GLY A 78 10.85 -0.07 18.22
C GLY A 78 11.68 1.18 18.00
N ARG A 79 11.91 1.94 19.07
CA ARG A 79 12.74 3.17 19.01
C ARG A 79 14.19 2.90 18.60
N HIS A 80 14.65 1.66 18.73
CA HIS A 80 16.00 1.23 18.40
C HIS A 80 16.20 0.89 16.91
N ASP A 81 15.11 0.76 16.14
CA ASP A 81 15.16 0.56 14.69
C ASP A 81 14.47 1.73 13.95
N PRO A 82 15.19 2.81 13.66
CA PRO A 82 14.63 3.98 13.00
C PRO A 82 14.27 3.73 11.53
N GLN A 83 14.84 2.71 10.88
CA GLN A 83 14.56 2.38 9.48
C GLN A 83 13.26 1.58 9.38
N GLY A 84 13.12 0.50 10.16
CA GLY A 84 11.88 -0.26 10.24
C GLY A 84 10.70 0.59 10.74
N ALA A 85 10.95 1.53 11.65
CA ALA A 85 9.93 2.47 12.10
C ALA A 85 9.42 3.40 10.96
N ARG A 86 10.31 3.85 10.06
CA ARG A 86 9.91 4.66 8.89
C ARG A 86 9.11 3.83 7.89
N PHE A 87 9.59 2.63 7.57
CA PHE A 87 8.89 1.70 6.70
C PHE A 87 7.48 1.41 7.23
N TYR A 88 7.37 1.05 8.50
CA TYR A 88 6.11 0.68 9.14
C TYR A 88 5.09 1.83 9.16
N ILE A 89 5.51 3.05 9.52
CA ILE A 89 4.59 4.20 9.47
C ILE A 89 4.19 4.53 8.03
N ALA A 90 5.10 4.46 7.06
CA ALA A 90 4.75 4.66 5.66
C ALA A 90 3.78 3.60 5.15
N TYR A 91 3.96 2.35 5.57
CA TYR A 91 3.05 1.25 5.28
C TYR A 91 1.64 1.53 5.80
N LEU A 92 1.50 1.96 7.06
CA LEU A 92 0.19 2.34 7.62
C LEU A 92 -0.43 3.53 6.88
N ILE A 93 0.39 4.49 6.43
CA ILE A 93 -0.06 5.60 5.59
C ILE A 93 -0.63 5.06 4.26
N GLY A 94 0.07 4.15 3.59
CA GLY A 94 -0.40 3.53 2.35
C GLY A 94 -1.73 2.82 2.52
N VAL A 95 -1.86 1.98 3.55
CA VAL A 95 -3.12 1.29 3.88
C VAL A 95 -4.25 2.28 4.17
N SER A 96 -3.98 3.33 4.94
CA SER A 96 -4.98 4.35 5.29
C SER A 96 -5.49 5.13 4.07
N ARG A 97 -4.65 5.37 3.06
CA ARG A 97 -5.07 5.98 1.79
C ARG A 97 -6.04 5.08 1.03
N GLN A 98 -5.76 3.78 0.97
CA GLN A 98 -6.65 2.82 0.29
C GLN A 98 -7.98 2.69 1.02
N LEU A 99 -7.96 2.67 2.36
CA LEU A 99 -9.17 2.71 3.18
C LEU A 99 -10.01 3.96 2.94
N ALA A 100 -9.37 5.12 2.80
CA ALA A 100 -10.07 6.37 2.48
C ALA A 100 -10.75 6.31 1.12
N VAL A 101 -10.06 5.79 0.10
CA VAL A 101 -10.59 5.60 -1.25
C VAL A 101 -11.78 4.62 -1.24
N MET A 102 -11.64 3.47 -0.59
CA MET A 102 -12.69 2.46 -0.48
C MET A 102 -13.95 3.01 0.20
N ASN A 103 -13.77 3.79 1.27
CA ASN A 103 -14.86 4.40 2.04
C ASN A 103 -15.37 5.72 1.46
N GLN A 104 -14.80 6.20 0.35
CA GLN A 104 -15.15 7.49 -0.29
C GLN A 104 -15.06 8.68 0.67
N ILE A 105 -14.05 8.69 1.55
CA ILE A 105 -13.77 9.78 2.49
C ILE A 105 -12.49 10.50 2.12
N ALA A 106 -12.38 11.77 2.51
CA ALA A 106 -11.16 12.54 2.29
C ALA A 106 -10.01 11.99 3.15
N TYR A 107 -8.86 11.78 2.53
CA TYR A 107 -7.63 11.51 3.26
C TYR A 107 -7.19 12.76 4.03
N GLY A 108 -6.90 12.61 5.32
CA GLY A 108 -6.51 13.73 6.17
C GLY A 108 -6.37 13.36 7.64
N PRO A 109 -6.26 14.37 8.53
CA PRO A 109 -5.87 14.15 9.93
C PRO A 109 -6.79 13.19 10.71
N ALA A 110 -8.07 13.10 10.33
CA ALA A 110 -9.03 12.26 11.02
C ALA A 110 -8.71 10.77 10.85
N ILE A 111 -8.55 10.29 9.60
CA ILE A 111 -8.23 8.88 9.32
C ILE A 111 -6.79 8.53 9.69
N GLU A 112 -5.88 9.51 9.74
CA GLU A 112 -4.50 9.31 10.20
C GLU A 112 -4.36 9.15 11.71
N THR A 113 -5.44 9.24 12.50
CA THR A 113 -5.35 9.19 13.96
C THR A 113 -4.58 7.95 14.47
N PRO A 114 -4.85 6.72 14.00
CA PRO A 114 -4.08 5.54 14.41
C PRO A 114 -2.59 5.62 14.01
N VAL A 115 -2.29 6.16 12.81
CA VAL A 115 -0.91 6.38 12.35
C VAL A 115 -0.19 7.33 13.30
N ARG A 116 -0.85 8.42 13.71
CA ARG A 116 -0.28 9.41 14.63
C ARG A 116 0.03 8.79 16.00
N MET A 117 -0.85 7.93 16.51
CA MET A 117 -0.61 7.21 17.77
C MET A 117 0.63 6.31 17.67
N GLU A 118 0.80 5.61 16.55
CA GLU A 118 1.99 4.77 16.32
C GLU A 118 3.26 5.62 16.15
N MET A 119 3.20 6.76 15.46
CA MET A 119 4.33 7.69 15.40
C MET A 119 4.78 8.16 16.78
N ILE A 120 3.82 8.47 17.68
CA ILE A 120 4.11 8.84 19.07
C ILE A 120 4.76 7.67 19.82
N ARG A 121 4.24 6.44 19.68
CA ARG A 121 4.81 5.23 20.29
C ARG A 121 6.29 5.06 19.89
N LEU A 122 6.57 5.24 18.61
CA LEU A 122 7.91 5.11 18.01
C LEU A 122 8.82 6.33 18.25
N GLY A 123 8.31 7.39 18.88
CA GLY A 123 9.08 8.61 19.12
C GLY A 123 9.40 9.40 17.85
N ILE A 124 8.67 9.15 16.75
CA ILE A 124 8.83 9.89 15.50
C ILE A 124 8.14 11.25 15.68
N SER A 125 8.95 12.29 15.76
CA SER A 125 8.49 13.67 15.93
C SER A 125 9.12 14.61 14.91
N GLY A 126 8.44 15.72 14.66
CA GLY A 126 8.91 16.84 13.84
C GLY A 126 8.30 18.13 14.39
N LYS A 127 8.60 19.29 13.75
CA LYS A 127 7.99 20.57 14.19
C LYS A 127 6.46 20.56 13.99
N SER A 128 5.97 19.74 13.07
CA SER A 128 4.56 19.40 12.90
C SER A 128 4.40 17.94 12.42
N HIS A 129 3.21 17.37 12.62
CA HIS A 129 2.86 16.04 12.13
C HIS A 129 3.06 15.90 10.61
N GLY A 130 2.58 16.87 9.82
CA GLY A 130 2.75 16.87 8.38
C GLY A 130 4.21 16.96 7.94
N GLN A 131 5.06 17.71 8.66
CA GLN A 131 6.48 17.77 8.36
C GLN A 131 7.19 16.44 8.67
N ALA A 132 6.83 15.78 9.78
CA ALA A 132 7.36 14.47 10.14
C ALA A 132 7.02 13.42 9.07
N ILE A 133 5.76 13.39 8.63
CA ILE A 133 5.33 12.52 7.52
C ILE A 133 6.09 12.85 6.23
N THR A 134 6.19 14.12 5.86
CA THR A 134 6.87 14.52 4.61
C THR A 134 8.33 14.05 4.59
N LYS A 135 9.05 14.25 5.71
CA LYS A 135 10.44 13.82 5.84
C LYS A 135 10.58 12.30 5.82
N LEU A 136 9.64 11.60 6.46
CA LEU A 136 9.60 10.15 6.47
C LEU A 136 9.38 9.59 5.07
N LEU A 137 8.39 10.10 4.35
CA LEU A 137 8.09 9.67 2.99
C LEU A 137 9.21 10.04 2.01
N ALA A 138 10.04 11.04 2.29
CA ALA A 138 11.20 11.37 1.46
C ALA A 138 12.38 10.38 1.61
N SER A 139 12.33 9.44 2.57
CA SER A 139 13.35 8.39 2.73
C SER A 139 13.04 7.16 1.89
N ASP A 140 14.07 6.38 1.55
CA ASP A 140 13.93 5.13 0.80
C ASP A 140 13.01 4.14 1.52
N GLU A 141 13.19 3.98 2.84
CA GLU A 141 12.33 3.10 3.64
C GLU A 141 10.88 3.59 3.66
N GLY A 142 10.69 4.91 3.70
CA GLY A 142 9.37 5.53 3.61
C GLY A 142 8.70 5.32 2.25
N GLN A 143 9.44 5.40 1.14
CA GLN A 143 8.90 5.12 -0.19
C GLN A 143 8.53 3.63 -0.34
N GLN A 144 9.42 2.73 0.08
CA GLN A 144 9.17 1.29 0.03
C GLN A 144 7.97 0.89 0.90
N GLY A 145 7.91 1.40 2.13
CA GLY A 145 6.79 1.15 3.03
C GLY A 145 5.47 1.68 2.47
N LEU A 146 5.47 2.88 1.89
CA LEU A 146 4.28 3.47 1.28
C LEU A 146 3.75 2.61 0.14
N ILE A 147 4.62 2.19 -0.78
CA ILE A 147 4.24 1.35 -1.92
C ILE A 147 3.68 0.01 -1.43
N ALA A 148 4.35 -0.65 -0.49
CA ALA A 148 3.88 -1.90 0.08
C ALA A 148 2.51 -1.75 0.74
N GLY A 149 2.31 -0.69 1.52
CA GLY A 149 1.02 -0.42 2.16
C GLY A 149 -0.10 -0.07 1.18
N GLU A 150 0.21 0.62 0.09
CA GLU A 150 -0.77 0.90 -0.97
C GLU A 150 -1.15 -0.36 -1.75
N MET A 151 -0.19 -1.24 -2.03
CA MET A 151 -0.44 -2.54 -2.67
C MET A 151 -1.29 -3.45 -1.78
N ASP A 152 -0.84 -3.69 -0.54
CA ASP A 152 -1.54 -4.56 0.41
C ASP A 152 -2.91 -3.99 0.79
N GLY A 153 -3.01 -2.67 0.93
CA GLY A 153 -4.27 -1.98 1.17
C GLY A 153 -5.25 -2.11 -0.01
N ALA A 154 -4.76 -2.06 -1.25
CA ALA A 154 -5.59 -2.23 -2.44
C ALA A 154 -6.11 -3.66 -2.54
N ASP A 155 -5.26 -4.65 -2.30
CA ASP A 155 -5.63 -6.07 -2.27
C ASP A 155 -6.65 -6.36 -1.15
N ALA A 156 -6.44 -5.81 0.06
CA ALA A 156 -7.35 -5.96 1.19
C ALA A 156 -8.72 -5.28 0.98
N CYS A 157 -8.78 -4.25 0.12
CA CYS A 157 -10.01 -3.55 -0.23
C CYS A 157 -10.69 -4.15 -1.48
N ASP A 158 -10.06 -5.09 -2.20
CA ASP A 158 -10.69 -5.74 -3.35
C ASP A 158 -11.66 -6.84 -2.88
N PRO A 159 -12.97 -6.69 -3.12
CA PRO A 159 -13.96 -7.70 -2.74
C PRO A 159 -13.82 -9.04 -3.48
N ASN A 160 -12.92 -9.15 -4.46
CA ASN A 160 -12.67 -10.37 -5.24
C ASN A 160 -11.29 -10.98 -4.99
N PHE A 161 -10.51 -10.47 -4.04
CA PHE A 161 -9.18 -11.01 -3.75
C PHE A 161 -9.27 -12.33 -2.98
N ASP A 162 -8.61 -13.37 -3.50
CA ASP A 162 -8.62 -14.75 -2.97
C ASP A 162 -7.18 -15.20 -2.67
N GLY A 163 -6.54 -14.54 -1.70
CA GLY A 163 -5.11 -14.70 -1.39
C GLY A 163 -4.79 -14.88 0.11
N PRO A 164 -3.67 -15.55 0.44
CA PRO A 164 -3.38 -15.99 1.81
C PRO A 164 -2.94 -14.87 2.76
N TYR A 165 -2.44 -13.75 2.23
CA TYR A 165 -1.79 -12.70 3.04
C TYR A 165 -2.77 -11.99 4.01
N PHE A 166 -4.07 -12.00 3.69
CA PHE A 166 -5.17 -11.41 4.48
C PHE A 166 -6.27 -12.41 4.87
N ALA A 167 -6.01 -13.73 4.80
CA ALA A 167 -7.03 -14.77 5.08
C ALA A 167 -7.61 -14.76 6.52
N ARG A 168 -7.05 -13.98 7.46
CA ARG A 168 -7.62 -13.75 8.81
C ARG A 168 -8.34 -12.41 8.97
N ILE A 169 -8.14 -11.45 8.08
CA ILE A 169 -8.78 -10.13 8.06
C ILE A 169 -10.02 -10.11 7.15
N MET A 170 -10.17 -11.16 6.34
CA MET A 170 -11.15 -11.35 5.28
C MET A 170 -12.62 -11.16 5.69
N SER A 171 -12.98 -11.33 6.97
CA SER A 171 -14.33 -11.05 7.46
C SER A 171 -14.57 -9.58 7.85
N TYR A 172 -13.53 -8.78 8.08
CA TYR A 172 -13.66 -7.45 8.69
C TYR A 172 -13.72 -6.30 7.67
N PHE A 173 -13.04 -6.43 6.52
CA PHE A 173 -12.95 -5.34 5.53
C PHE A 173 -14.06 -5.35 4.48
N THR A 174 -14.65 -6.52 4.23
CA THR A 174 -15.67 -6.78 3.20
C THR A 174 -17.10 -6.74 3.75
N ASP A 175 -17.28 -7.03 5.03
CA ASP A 175 -18.58 -7.17 5.66
C ASP A 175 -18.93 -5.91 6.48
N ALA A 176 -19.99 -5.21 6.11
CA ALA A 176 -20.41 -3.97 6.77
C ALA A 176 -20.96 -4.20 8.20
N GLN A 177 -20.94 -5.46 8.70
CA GLN A 177 -21.57 -5.88 9.95
C GLN A 177 -20.66 -6.62 10.94
N VAL A 178 -19.35 -6.78 10.71
CA VAL A 178 -18.50 -7.51 11.67
C VAL A 178 -18.12 -6.59 12.85
N ARG A 179 -19.10 -6.39 13.74
CA ARG A 179 -18.84 -6.21 15.17
C ARG A 179 -18.70 -7.61 15.76
N GLY A 180 -17.49 -7.97 16.18
CA GLY A 180 -17.34 -9.04 17.16
C GLY A 180 -18.07 -8.69 18.47
N PRO A 181 -18.55 -9.67 19.24
CA PRO A 181 -19.09 -9.40 20.57
C PRO A 181 -17.99 -8.80 21.47
N ARG A 182 -18.36 -7.73 22.19
CA ARG A 182 -17.51 -7.06 23.20
C ARG A 182 -17.34 -7.92 24.45
#